data_AF-A0A699TKQ0-F1
#
_entry.id   AF-A0A699TKQ0-F1
#
_cell.length_a   1.000
_cell.length_b   1.000
_cell.length_c   1.000
_cell.angle_alpha   90.00
_cell.angle_beta   90.00
_cell.angle_gamma   90.00
#
_symmetry.space_group_name_H-M   'P 1'
#
loop_
_entity.id
_entity.type
_entity.pdbx_description
1 polymer ?
#
loop_
_entity_poly.entity_id
_entity_poly.type
_entity_poly.pdbx_seq_one_letter_code
_entity_poly.pdbx_strand_id
1 'polypeptide(L)'
;MELECAKVRELKDKLYAHQETISILLQQKESQIKLYKTREDKELDKVIELENKVKVLDNIVYKTGQSVQTMNMLNNKCRTSFAKPEFLKKAQRANPRLYDIGCYNDNLALMLAPDSDEVIRLEKESRSKL
;
A
#
# COMPACT_ATOMS: atom_id res chain seq x y z
N MET A 1 -58.89 50.43 22.49
CA MET A 1 -58.27 49.60 23.56
C MET A 1 -58.28 48.10 23.21
N GLU A 2 -59.42 47.45 22.99
CA GLU A 2 -59.44 45.99 22.67
C GLU A 2 -58.73 45.61 21.36
N LEU A 3 -58.87 46.42 20.31
CA LEU A 3 -58.22 46.19 19.02
C LEU A 3 -56.68 46.27 19.11
N GLU A 4 -56.16 47.12 20.00
CA GLU A 4 -54.72 47.25 20.24
C GLU A 4 -54.18 46.03 21.00
N CYS A 5 -54.90 45.56 22.02
CA CYS A 5 -54.55 44.35 22.75
C CYS A 5 -54.50 43.10 21.85
N ALA A 6 -55.41 42.97 20.88
CA ALA A 6 -55.41 41.86 19.92
C ALA A 6 -54.17 41.89 19.02
N LYS A 7 -53.80 43.07 18.50
CA LYS A 7 -52.60 43.26 17.67
C LYS A 7 -51.31 42.96 18.46
N VAL A 8 -51.24 43.38 19.72
CA VAL A 8 -50.08 43.09 20.59
C VAL A 8 -49.91 41.57 20.80
N ARG A 9 -51.02 40.84 21.00
CA ARG A 9 -50.98 39.38 21.14
C ARG A 9 -50.49 38.69 19.86
N GLU A 10 -51.02 39.10 18.71
CA GLU A 10 -50.62 38.54 17.41
C GLU A 10 -49.12 38.77 17.12
N LEU A 11 -48.60 39.96 17.42
CA LEU A 11 -47.17 40.26 17.26
C LEU A 11 -46.29 39.43 18.20
N LYS A 12 -46.75 39.17 19.43
CA LYS A 12 -46.04 38.33 20.40
C LYS A 12 -45.95 36.88 19.92
N ASP A 13 -47.04 36.33 19.38
CA ASP A 13 -47.06 34.96 18.87
C ASP A 13 -46.13 34.80 17.65
N LYS A 14 -46.14 35.78 16.74
CA LYS A 14 -45.19 35.82 15.60
C LYS A 14 -43.75 35.91 16.05
N LEU A 15 -43.45 36.72 17.07
CA LEU A 15 -42.11 36.83 17.63
C LEU A 15 -41.62 35.50 18.21
N TYR A 16 -42.49 34.79 18.94
CA TYR A 16 -42.17 33.49 19.51
C TYR A 16 -41.92 32.44 18.42
N ALA A 17 -42.78 32.39 17.39
CA ALA A 17 -42.59 31.51 16.24
C ALA A 17 -41.27 31.78 15.50
N HIS A 18 -40.88 33.05 15.34
CA HIS A 18 -39.59 33.41 14.76
C HIS A 18 -38.42 32.98 15.66
N GLN A 19 -38.53 33.14 16.97
CA GLN A 19 -37.51 32.70 17.92
C GLN A 19 -37.30 31.18 17.87
N GLU A 20 -38.38 30.40 17.81
CA GLU A 20 -38.32 28.94 17.68
C GLU A 20 -37.70 28.53 16.34
N THR A 21 -38.09 29.19 15.24
CA THR A 21 -37.50 28.96 13.91
C THR A 21 -35.99 29.21 13.92
N ILE A 22 -35.53 30.30 14.54
CA ILE A 22 -34.10 30.62 14.66
C ILE A 22 -33.37 29.53 15.46
N SER A 23 -33.97 29.06 16.55
CA SER A 23 -33.38 28.00 17.38
C SER A 23 -33.19 26.70 16.60
N ILE A 24 -34.20 26.27 15.84
CA ILE A 24 -34.14 25.08 14.99
C ILE A 24 -33.07 25.22 13.91
N LEU A 25 -33.03 26.36 13.22
CA LEU A 25 -32.03 26.62 12.17
C LEU A 25 -30.60 26.62 12.72
N LEU A 26 -30.40 27.15 13.94
CA LEU A 26 -29.10 27.14 14.61
C LEU A 26 -28.63 25.71 14.90
N GLN A 27 -29.51 24.86 15.43
CA GLN A 27 -29.21 23.46 15.70
C GLN A 27 -28.89 22.69 14.41
N GLN A 28 -29.65 22.92 13.34
CA GLN A 28 -29.38 22.31 12.03
C GLN A 28 -28.00 22.71 11.49
N LYS A 29 -27.63 24.00 11.60
CA LYS A 29 -26.29 24.45 11.21
C LYS A 29 -25.19 23.79 12.03
N GLU A 30 -25.38 23.66 13.35
CA GLU A 30 -24.39 23.01 14.21
C GLU A 30 -24.19 21.54 13.85
N SER A 31 -25.28 20.80 13.63
CA SER A 31 -25.23 19.41 13.16
C SER A 31 -24.57 19.27 11.80
N GLN A 32 -24.84 20.19 10.87
CA GLN A 32 -24.21 20.20 9.55
C GLN A 32 -22.69 20.44 9.66
N ILE A 33 -22.26 21.38 10.50
CA ILE A 33 -20.83 21.64 10.74
C ILE A 33 -20.13 20.41 11.31
N LYS A 34 -20.75 19.73 12.29
CA LYS A 34 -20.21 18.49 12.86
C LYS A 34 -20.01 17.41 11.80
N LEU A 35 -21.00 17.20 10.93
CA LEU A 35 -20.90 16.23 9.83
C LEU A 35 -19.75 16.53 8.86
N TYR A 36 -19.58 17.80 8.48
CA TYR A 36 -18.48 18.19 7.58
C TYR A 36 -17.12 17.98 8.22
N LYS A 37 -16.95 18.34 9.51
CA LYS A 37 -15.71 18.10 10.25
C LYS A 37 -15.35 16.62 10.30
N THR A 38 -16.29 15.76 10.68
CA THR A 38 -16.05 14.30 10.72
C THR A 38 -15.68 13.73 9.35
N ARG A 39 -16.26 14.26 8.27
CA ARG A 39 -15.88 13.86 6.91
C ARG A 39 -14.46 14.30 6.57
N GLU A 40 -14.10 15.54 6.90
CA GLU A 40 -12.76 16.10 6.67
C GLU A 40 -11.68 15.34 7.44
N ASP A 41 -11.92 15.03 8.72
CA ASP A 41 -11.00 14.24 9.56
C ASP A 41 -10.72 12.87 8.93
N LYS A 42 -11.77 12.19 8.43
CA LYS A 42 -11.63 10.89 7.76
C LYS A 42 -10.85 10.97 6.44
N GLU A 43 -11.02 12.04 5.67
CA GLU A 43 -10.22 12.23 4.45
C GLU A 43 -8.76 12.56 4.79
N LEU A 44 -8.51 13.31 5.88
CA LEU A 44 -7.16 13.61 6.35
C LEU A 44 -6.40 12.33 6.75
N ASP A 45 -7.07 11.41 7.47
CA ASP A 45 -6.49 10.10 7.82
C ASP A 45 -6.03 9.31 6.59
N LYS A 46 -6.85 9.31 5.52
CA LYS A 46 -6.48 8.65 4.25
C LYS A 46 -5.29 9.32 3.58
N VAL A 47 -5.22 10.65 3.60
CA VAL A 47 -4.09 11.40 3.05
C VAL A 47 -2.79 11.06 3.80
N ILE A 48 -2.84 10.97 5.13
CA ILE A 48 -1.69 10.58 5.97
C ILE A 48 -1.24 9.15 5.63
N GLU A 49 -2.19 8.21 5.47
CA GLU A 49 -1.87 6.83 5.07
C GLU A 49 -1.17 6.79 3.71
N LEU A 50 -1.67 7.56 2.74
CA LEU A 50 -1.07 7.65 1.40
C LEU A 50 0.31 8.29 1.43
N GLU A 51 0.52 9.35 2.22
CA GLU A 51 1.83 9.99 2.36
C GLU A 51 2.88 9.01 2.91
N ASN A 52 2.51 8.18 3.88
CA ASN A 52 3.38 7.14 4.42
C ASN A 52 3.73 6.08 3.36
N LYS A 53 2.77 5.68 2.52
CA LYS A 53 3.01 4.76 1.39
C LYS A 53 3.98 5.37 0.37
N VAL A 54 3.82 6.66 0.03
CA VAL A 54 4.73 7.38 -0.86
C VAL A 54 6.15 7.42 -0.31
N LYS A 55 6.33 7.69 1.00
CA LYS A 55 7.66 7.66 1.65
C LYS A 55 8.35 6.30 1.54
N VAL A 56 7.60 5.20 1.65
CA VAL A 56 8.15 3.84 1.47
C VAL A 56 8.58 3.62 0.01
N LEU A 57 7.77 4.06 -0.95
CA LEU A 57 8.10 3.96 -2.38
C LEU A 57 9.36 4.75 -2.73
N ASP A 58 9.54 5.96 -2.21
CA ASP A 58 10.74 6.77 -2.43
C ASP A 58 12.02 6.04 -1.99
N ASN A 59 11.98 5.34 -0.85
CA ASN A 59 13.12 4.54 -0.39
C ASN A 59 13.41 3.34 -1.32
N ILE A 60 12.37 2.69 -1.83
CA ILE A 60 12.51 1.58 -2.80
C ILE A 60 13.14 2.10 -4.10
N VAL A 61 12.64 3.23 -4.62
CA VAL A 61 13.19 3.87 -5.83
C VAL A 61 14.64 4.25 -5.61
N TYR A 62 14.97 4.85 -4.47
CA TYR A 62 16.34 5.23 -4.11
C TYR A 62 17.28 4.01 -4.09
N LYS A 63 16.92 2.94 -3.38
CA LYS A 63 17.72 1.70 -3.30
C LYS A 63 17.86 1.01 -4.66
N THR A 64 16.79 1.01 -5.45
CA THR A 64 16.81 0.48 -6.82
C THR A 64 17.76 1.30 -7.72
N GLY A 65 17.76 2.62 -7.59
CA GLY A 65 18.71 3.48 -8.31
C GLY A 65 20.17 3.12 -7.98
N GLN A 66 20.49 2.90 -6.70
CA GLN A 66 21.81 2.47 -6.26
C GLN A 66 22.21 1.09 -6.79
N SER A 67 21.27 0.13 -6.78
CA SER A 67 21.53 -1.23 -7.29
C SER A 67 21.78 -1.20 -8.80
N VAL A 68 20.99 -0.44 -9.56
CA VAL A 68 21.17 -0.24 -11.01
C VAL A 68 22.53 0.40 -11.30
N GLN A 69 22.92 1.43 -10.56
CA GLN A 69 24.24 2.06 -10.70
C GLN A 69 25.37 1.04 -10.45
N THR A 70 25.24 0.22 -9.40
CA THR A 70 26.22 -0.82 -9.06
C THR A 70 26.29 -1.90 -10.14
N MET A 71 25.15 -2.39 -10.63
CA MET A 71 25.08 -3.36 -11.73
C MET A 71 25.74 -2.82 -12.99
N ASN A 72 25.51 -1.55 -13.32
CA ASN A 72 26.12 -0.93 -14.50
C ASN A 72 27.66 -0.85 -14.39
N MET A 73 28.19 -0.55 -13.19
CA MET A 73 29.63 -0.58 -12.92
C MET A 73 30.23 -1.99 -12.93
N LEU A 74 29.47 -3.02 -12.53
CA LEU A 74 29.93 -4.41 -12.63
C LEU A 74 29.91 -4.89 -14.09
N ASN A 75 28.86 -4.56 -14.86
CA ASN A 75 28.75 -4.94 -16.26
C ASN A 75 29.85 -4.34 -17.13
N ASN A 76 30.26 -3.09 -16.88
CA ASN A 76 31.32 -2.46 -17.65
C ASN A 76 32.73 -3.01 -17.33
N LYS A 77 32.97 -3.54 -16.13
CA LYS A 77 34.25 -4.19 -15.72
C LYS A 77 34.30 -5.70 -16.03
N CYS A 78 33.17 -6.39 -16.03
CA CYS A 78 33.10 -7.84 -16.26
C CYS A 78 33.10 -8.26 -17.74
N ARG A 79 33.24 -7.32 -18.69
CA ARG A 79 33.23 -7.62 -20.13
C ARG A 79 34.34 -8.58 -20.61
N THR A 80 35.37 -8.84 -19.82
CA THR A 80 36.49 -9.72 -20.24
C THR A 80 37.06 -10.64 -19.17
N SER A 81 36.66 -10.55 -17.89
CA SER A 81 37.34 -11.27 -16.80
C SER A 81 36.76 -12.66 -16.47
N PHE A 82 35.47 -12.91 -16.72
CA PHE A 82 34.87 -14.25 -16.59
C PHE A 82 35.10 -15.15 -17.82
N ALA A 83 35.44 -14.55 -18.96
CA ALA A 83 35.80 -15.26 -20.18
C ALA A 83 37.26 -15.73 -20.12
N LYS A 84 37.65 -16.46 -19.07
CA LYS A 84 38.80 -17.37 -19.19
C LYS A 84 38.25 -18.77 -19.46
N PRO A 85 37.91 -19.10 -20.72
CA PRO A 85 37.43 -20.43 -21.09
C PRO A 85 38.40 -21.53 -20.68
N GLU A 86 39.68 -21.21 -20.45
CA GLU A 86 40.68 -22.13 -19.93
C GLU A 86 40.37 -22.65 -18.53
N PHE A 87 39.88 -21.82 -17.59
CA PHE A 87 39.53 -22.29 -16.25
C PHE A 87 38.26 -23.10 -16.27
N LEU A 88 37.28 -22.71 -17.09
CA LEU A 88 36.06 -23.51 -17.32
C LEU A 88 36.42 -24.88 -17.91
N LYS A 89 37.29 -24.94 -18.93
CA LYS A 89 37.75 -26.20 -19.53
C LYS A 89 38.54 -27.06 -18.53
N LYS A 90 39.35 -26.46 -17.65
CA LYS A 90 40.07 -27.17 -16.58
C LYS A 90 39.10 -27.71 -15.51
N ALA A 91 38.12 -26.91 -15.08
CA ALA A 91 37.12 -27.32 -14.10
C ALA A 91 36.20 -28.43 -14.66
N GLN A 92 35.77 -28.31 -15.92
CA GLN A 92 35.02 -29.36 -16.62
C GLN A 92 35.80 -30.66 -16.72
N ARG A 93 37.12 -30.61 -16.98
CA ARG A 93 37.97 -31.81 -16.97
C ARG A 93 38.16 -32.40 -15.58
N ALA A 94 38.29 -31.55 -14.56
CA ALA A 94 38.51 -31.98 -13.18
C ALA A 94 37.25 -32.60 -12.54
N ASN A 95 36.06 -32.13 -12.92
CA ASN A 95 34.78 -32.68 -12.47
C ASN A 95 33.75 -32.73 -13.60
N PRO A 96 33.85 -33.71 -14.53
CA PRO A 96 32.96 -33.80 -15.70
C PRO A 96 31.48 -33.94 -15.31
N ARG A 97 31.20 -34.67 -14.22
CA ARG A 97 29.83 -34.91 -13.72
C ARG A 97 29.13 -33.63 -13.26
N LEU A 98 29.87 -32.66 -12.72
CA LEU A 98 29.32 -31.36 -12.30
C LEU A 98 29.01 -30.45 -13.47
N TYR A 99 29.36 -30.80 -14.71
CA TYR A 99 29.04 -30.01 -15.91
C TYR A 99 28.35 -30.85 -16.98
N ASP A 100 27.93 -32.06 -16.61
CA ASP A 100 27.14 -32.92 -17.47
C ASP A 100 25.71 -32.37 -17.49
N ILE A 101 25.33 -31.81 -18.64
CA ILE A 101 24.04 -31.18 -18.87
C ILE A 101 22.88 -32.17 -18.62
N GLY A 102 23.11 -33.47 -18.84
CA GLY A 102 22.14 -34.52 -18.51
C GLY A 102 21.87 -34.61 -17.00
N CYS A 103 22.92 -34.58 -16.18
CA CYS A 103 22.82 -34.70 -14.73
C CYS A 103 22.23 -33.45 -14.05
N TYR A 104 22.38 -32.26 -14.64
CA TYR A 104 21.74 -31.05 -14.13
C TYR A 104 20.23 -31.04 -14.30
N ASN A 105 19.71 -31.59 -15.41
CA ASN A 105 18.27 -31.63 -15.65
C ASN A 105 17.57 -32.61 -14.71
N ASP A 106 18.20 -33.75 -14.41
CA ASP A 106 17.65 -34.74 -13.45
C ASP A 106 17.61 -34.16 -12.02
N ASN A 107 18.66 -33.42 -11.61
CA ASN A 107 18.70 -32.74 -10.31
C ASN A 107 17.75 -31.54 -10.23
N LEU A 108 17.54 -30.83 -11.34
CA LEU A 108 16.57 -29.73 -11.41
C LEU A 108 15.14 -30.25 -11.36
N ALA A 109 14.83 -31.35 -12.05
CA ALA A 109 13.53 -32.02 -11.96
C ALA A 109 13.26 -32.55 -10.54
N LEU A 110 14.29 -33.10 -9.85
CA LEU A 110 14.21 -33.49 -8.45
C LEU A 110 14.07 -32.29 -7.49
N MET A 111 14.75 -31.17 -7.73
CA MET A 111 14.62 -29.94 -6.92
C MET A 111 13.29 -29.22 -7.13
N LEU A 112 12.72 -29.29 -8.34
CA LEU A 112 11.44 -28.71 -8.70
C LEU A 112 10.27 -29.67 -8.43
N ALA A 113 10.53 -30.90 -7.99
CA ALA A 113 9.50 -31.82 -7.56
C ALA A 113 8.80 -31.22 -6.32
N PRO A 114 7.46 -31.09 -6.31
CA PRO A 114 6.71 -30.47 -5.21
C PRO A 114 6.70 -31.25 -3.89
N ASP A 115 7.50 -32.31 -3.76
CA ASP A 115 7.29 -33.39 -2.79
C ASP A 115 8.00 -33.15 -1.45
N SER A 116 7.93 -31.92 -0.92
CA SER A 116 8.13 -31.74 0.52
C SER A 116 6.81 -31.39 1.17
N ASP A 117 6.37 -32.23 2.10
CA ASP A 117 5.19 -32.00 2.96
C ASP A 117 5.24 -30.61 3.61
N GLU A 118 6.44 -30.03 3.77
CA GLU A 118 6.71 -28.67 4.19
C GLU A 118 6.05 -27.60 3.29
N VAL A 119 6.19 -27.71 1.96
CA VAL A 119 5.65 -26.76 0.99
C VAL A 119 4.13 -26.86 0.92
N ILE A 120 3.58 -28.08 0.93
CA ILE A 120 2.13 -28.32 0.96
C ILE A 120 1.50 -27.78 2.25
N ARG A 121 2.18 -27.94 3.40
CA ARG A 121 1.75 -27.41 4.69
C ARG A 121 1.77 -25.88 4.73
N LEU A 122 2.84 -25.26 4.23
CA LEU A 122 2.98 -23.80 4.17
C LEU A 122 1.95 -23.15 3.24
N GLU A 123 1.60 -23.78 2.12
CA GLU A 123 0.55 -23.29 1.22
C GLU A 123 -0.83 -23.35 1.90
N LYS A 124 -1.16 -24.46 2.57
CA LYS A 124 -2.40 -24.60 3.34
C LYS A 124 -2.49 -23.57 4.48
N GLU A 125 -1.39 -23.35 5.20
CA GLU A 125 -1.32 -22.35 6.26
C GLU A 125 -1.52 -20.93 5.73
N SER A 126 -0.95 -20.61 4.57
CA SER A 126 -1.11 -19.31 3.91
C SER A 126 -2.54 -19.07 3.44
N ARG A 127 -3.21 -20.10 2.90
CA ARG A 127 -4.63 -20.02 2.49
C ARG A 127 -5.61 -19.92 3.67
N SER A 128 -5.25 -20.42 4.85
CA SER A 128 -6.10 -20.33 6.05
C SER A 128 -6.00 -18.99 6.79
N LYS A 129 -5.00 -18.17 6.46
CA LYS A 129 -4.77 -16.84 7.06
C LYS A 129 -5.34 -15.69 6.22
N LEU A 130 -5.98 -15.99 5.09
CA LEU A 130 -6.77 -15.06 4.28
C LEU A 130 -8.25 -15.18 4.64
#